data_AF-A0A5E6NUJ5-F1
#
_entry.id   AF-A0A5E6NUJ5-F1
#
_cell.length_a   1.000
_cell.length_b   1.000
_cell.length_c   1.000
_cell.angle_alpha   90.00
_cell.angle_beta   90.00
_cell.angle_gamma   90.00
#
_symmetry.space_group_name_H-M   'P 1'
#
loop_
_entity.id
_entity.type
_entity.pdbx_description
1 polymer ?
#
loop_
_entity_poly.entity_id
_entity_poly.type
_entity_poly.pdbx_seq_one_letter_code
_entity_poly.pdbx_strand_id
1 'polypeptide(L)'
;MAYTAFGERRKGDWRVSDPLLPIILALTNRGFTGHEHIDEMGLIHMNGRAYDPQIGRFLSADPYIQAPYNTQSYNRYSYVMNNPLKYTDPDGYRSLALIAATITKAIVVNVTNIFVSNGDCLRRDLLCNLHRNRQR
;
A
#
# COMPACT_ATOMS: atom_id res chain seq x y z
N MET A 1 -6.29 2.38 23.32
CA MET A 1 -5.52 3.56 22.89
C MET A 1 -6.31 4.28 21.81
N ALA A 2 -6.37 5.61 21.80
CA ALA A 2 -7.05 6.38 20.76
C ALA A 2 -6.02 7.19 19.97
N TYR A 3 -6.19 7.29 18.65
CA TYR A 3 -5.26 7.97 17.75
C TYR A 3 -5.98 9.07 16.98
N THR A 4 -5.25 10.11 16.57
CA THR A 4 -5.72 11.05 15.54
C THR A 4 -5.70 10.37 14.17
N ALA A 5 -6.25 11.03 13.15
CA ALA A 5 -6.26 10.49 11.78
C ALA A 5 -4.86 10.14 11.26
N PHE A 6 -3.82 10.87 11.71
CA PHE A 6 -2.43 10.67 11.31
C PHE A 6 -1.62 9.79 12.28
N GLY A 7 -2.26 9.18 13.27
CA GLY A 7 -1.60 8.24 14.18
C GLY A 7 -0.98 8.85 15.43
N GLU A 8 -1.21 10.14 15.70
CA GLU A 8 -0.80 10.74 16.97
C GLU A 8 -1.64 10.17 18.11
N ARG A 9 -0.99 9.74 19.18
CA ARG A 9 -1.67 9.20 20.36
C ARG A 9 -2.44 10.33 21.05
N ARG A 10 -3.76 10.20 21.14
CA ARG A 10 -4.57 11.16 21.91
C ARG A 10 -4.30 10.93 23.39
N LYS A 11 -3.86 11.97 24.10
CA LYS A 11 -3.90 12.00 25.56
C LYS A 11 -5.38 11.95 25.97
N GLY A 12 -5.79 10.85 26.59
CA GLY A 12 -7.20 10.61 26.89
C GLY A 12 -7.68 11.48 28.04
N ASP A 13 -8.36 12.59 27.75
CA ASP A 13 -9.03 13.38 28.78
C ASP A 13 -10.45 12.88 29.02
N TRP A 14 -10.56 12.02 30.04
CA TRP A 14 -11.70 11.88 30.98
C TRP A 14 -11.36 11.02 32.22
N ARG A 15 -10.20 10.33 32.23
CA ARG A 15 -9.66 9.59 33.39
C ARG A 15 -8.13 9.72 33.47
N VAL A 16 -7.65 10.87 33.90
CA VAL A 16 -6.21 11.19 34.09
C VAL A 16 -5.48 10.26 35.10
N SER A 17 -6.14 9.20 35.57
CA SER A 17 -5.65 8.28 36.60
C SER A 17 -5.79 6.79 36.26
N ASP A 18 -6.00 6.39 34.99
CA ASP A 18 -6.04 4.96 34.65
C ASP A 18 -4.63 4.32 34.82
N PRO A 19 -4.38 3.49 35.87
CA PRO A 19 -3.04 3.02 36.23
C PRO A 19 -2.45 2.02 35.22
N LEU A 20 -3.23 1.64 34.20
CA LEU A 20 -2.90 0.62 33.22
C LEU A 20 -2.23 1.16 31.95
N LEU A 21 -2.23 2.48 31.74
CA LEU A 21 -1.51 3.11 30.61
C LEU A 21 -0.01 2.76 30.53
N PRO A 22 0.76 2.74 31.63
CA PRO A 22 2.17 2.31 31.59
C PRO A 22 2.32 0.80 31.30
N ILE A 23 1.35 -0.02 31.68
CA ILE A 23 1.40 -1.48 31.49
C ILE A 23 1.15 -1.84 30.03
N ILE A 24 0.22 -1.18 29.36
CA ILE A 24 -0.08 -1.44 27.93
C ILE A 24 1.12 -1.04 27.06
N LEU A 25 1.81 0.05 27.42
CA LEU A 25 3.03 0.48 26.75
C LEU A 25 4.20 -0.49 26.96
N ALA A 26 4.31 -1.06 28.16
CA ALA A 26 5.34 -2.06 28.49
C ALA A 26 5.04 -3.46 27.92
N LEU A 27 3.76 -3.78 27.66
CA LEU A 27 3.32 -5.08 27.15
C LEU A 27 3.52 -5.21 25.64
N THR A 28 3.30 -4.13 24.89
CA THR A 28 3.56 -4.10 23.45
C THR A 28 3.83 -2.68 22.97
N ASN A 29 4.95 -2.51 22.25
CA ASN A 29 5.27 -1.25 21.59
C ASN A 29 4.43 -1.01 20.33
N ARG A 30 3.53 -1.93 19.96
CA ARG A 30 2.71 -1.80 18.75
C ARG A 30 1.50 -0.91 18.98
N GLY A 31 1.23 -0.04 18.01
CA GLY A 31 0.17 0.96 18.09
C GLY A 31 -0.56 1.17 16.77
N PHE A 32 -0.41 2.37 16.22
CA PHE A 32 -1.10 2.81 15.02
C PHE A 32 -0.83 1.85 13.86
N THR A 33 -1.90 1.39 13.22
CA THR A 33 -1.85 0.47 12.06
C THR A 33 -1.08 -0.83 12.28
N GLY A 34 -0.81 -1.21 13.54
CA GLY A 34 -0.07 -2.42 13.90
C GLY A 34 1.46 -2.27 13.93
N HIS A 35 1.97 -1.06 13.71
CA HIS A 35 3.42 -0.77 13.69
C HIS A 35 3.97 -0.45 15.07
N GLU A 36 5.28 -0.63 15.25
CA GLU A 36 5.97 -0.30 16.50
C GLU A 36 6.12 1.21 16.68
N HIS A 37 5.81 1.69 17.87
CA HIS A 37 6.01 3.07 18.31
C HIS A 37 7.29 3.17 19.12
N ILE A 38 8.09 4.18 18.81
CA ILE A 38 9.27 4.56 19.58
C ILE A 38 8.87 5.77 20.42
N ASP A 39 8.27 5.51 21.58
CA ASP A 39 7.65 6.54 22.41
C ASP A 39 8.63 7.59 22.94
N GLU A 40 9.92 7.24 23.08
CA GLU A 40 10.98 8.18 23.46
C GLU A 40 11.18 9.29 22.43
N MET A 41 10.93 8.99 21.14
CA MET A 41 11.05 9.94 20.05
C MET A 41 9.69 10.40 19.50
N GLY A 42 8.58 9.79 19.95
CA GLY A 42 7.25 10.01 19.39
C GLY A 42 7.08 9.52 17.95
N LEU A 43 7.99 8.68 17.45
CA LEU A 43 8.02 8.20 16.07
C LEU A 43 7.37 6.82 15.93
N ILE A 44 6.95 6.49 14.71
CA ILE A 44 6.39 5.17 14.38
C ILE A 44 7.30 4.49 13.35
N HIS A 45 7.75 3.28 13.67
CA HIS A 45 8.58 2.49 12.78
C HIS A 45 7.70 1.61 11.87
N MET A 46 7.52 2.06 10.64
CA MET A 46 6.67 1.40 9.64
C MET A 46 7.46 0.39 8.79
N ASN A 47 8.34 -0.38 9.43
CA ASN A 47 9.26 -1.36 8.84
C ASN A 47 10.33 -0.75 7.92
N GLY A 48 9.94 -0.15 6.79
CA GLY A 48 10.86 0.46 5.83
C GLY A 48 11.32 1.87 6.19
N ARG A 49 10.46 2.66 6.85
CA ARG A 49 10.70 4.08 7.13
C ARG A 49 10.23 4.50 8.52
N ALA A 50 10.84 5.56 9.05
CA ALA A 50 10.39 6.24 10.25
C ALA A 50 9.33 7.30 9.88
N TYR A 51 8.19 7.23 10.54
CA TYR A 51 7.04 8.10 10.34
C TYR A 51 6.84 8.99 11.57
N ASP A 52 6.63 10.27 11.32
CA ASP A 52 6.31 11.25 12.35
C ASP A 52 4.78 11.53 12.33
N PRO A 53 4.05 11.09 13.37
CA PRO A 53 2.61 11.30 13.47
C PRO A 53 2.21 12.75 13.79
N GLN A 54 3.10 13.60 14.31
CA GLN A 54 2.77 15.00 14.63
C GLN A 54 2.62 15.83 13.36
N ILE A 55 3.54 15.66 12.41
CA ILE A 55 3.48 16.33 11.10
C ILE A 55 2.73 15.53 10.03
N GLY A 56 2.50 14.23 10.29
CA GLY A 56 1.84 13.32 9.35
C GLY A 56 2.69 12.96 8.13
N ARG A 57 4.02 12.85 8.29
CA ARG A 57 4.98 12.65 7.19
C ARG A 57 6.11 11.68 7.57
N PHE A 58 6.74 11.10 6.56
CA PHE A 58 7.97 10.33 6.74
C PHE A 58 9.19 11.23 6.92
N LEU A 59 10.18 10.75 7.68
CA LEU A 59 11.46 11.44 7.85
C LEU A 59 12.41 11.23 6.67
N SER A 60 12.25 10.11 5.96
CA SER A 60 13.05 9.77 4.77
C SER A 60 12.21 9.80 3.50
N ALA A 61 12.84 10.20 2.38
CA ALA A 61 12.19 10.21 1.08
C ALA A 61 11.95 8.78 0.58
N ASP A 62 10.79 8.54 -0.04
CA ASP A 62 10.51 7.27 -0.72
C ASP A 62 11.44 7.08 -1.94
N PRO A 63 12.13 5.93 -2.08
CA PRO A 63 12.83 5.59 -3.32
C PRO A 63 11.87 5.32 -4.50
N TYR A 64 10.60 5.01 -4.25
CA TYR A 64 9.63 4.61 -5.27
C TYR A 64 8.54 5.66 -5.49
N ILE A 65 8.31 6.02 -6.76
CA ILE A 65 7.15 6.84 -7.15
C ILE A 65 6.01 5.90 -7.54
N GLN A 66 4.99 5.84 -6.68
CA GLN A 66 3.86 4.93 -6.81
C GLN A 66 3.01 5.15 -8.07
N ALA A 67 2.75 6.41 -8.45
CA ALA A 67 1.99 6.75 -9.65
C ALA A 67 2.64 7.95 -10.38
N PRO A 68 3.46 7.72 -11.42
CA PRO A 68 4.23 8.77 -12.09
C PRO A 68 3.36 9.81 -12.82
N TYR A 69 2.13 9.43 -13.18
CA TYR A 69 1.15 10.31 -13.82
C TYR A 69 0.35 11.17 -12.84
N ASN A 70 0.50 10.94 -11.53
CA ASN A 70 -0.15 11.76 -10.52
C ASN A 70 0.90 12.67 -9.85
N THR A 71 0.69 13.98 -9.97
CA THR A 71 1.57 15.00 -9.37
C THR A 71 1.70 14.85 -7.86
N GLN A 72 0.67 14.33 -7.18
CA GLN A 72 0.69 14.08 -5.74
C GLN A 72 1.74 13.03 -5.34
N SER A 73 2.03 12.05 -6.19
CA SER A 73 3.01 11.00 -5.93
C SER A 73 4.45 11.51 -5.87
N TYR A 74 4.72 12.69 -6.41
CA TYR A 74 6.05 13.31 -6.32
C TYR A 74 6.33 13.85 -4.91
N ASN A 75 5.32 13.95 -4.04
CA ASN A 75 5.54 14.20 -2.62
C ASN A 75 5.99 12.91 -1.92
N ARG A 76 7.29 12.64 -1.99
CA ARG A 76 7.96 11.44 -1.46
C ARG A 76 7.92 11.28 0.07
N TYR A 77 7.47 12.30 0.79
CA TYR A 77 7.34 12.30 2.25
C TYR A 77 5.89 12.13 2.72
N SER A 78 4.92 12.19 1.80
CA SER A 78 3.50 12.11 2.16
C SER A 78 3.11 10.70 2.62
N TYR A 79 2.33 10.62 3.69
CA TYR A 79 1.72 9.37 4.12
C TYR A 79 0.44 9.15 3.33
N VAL A 80 0.39 8.05 2.58
CA VAL A 80 -0.85 7.51 2.01
C VAL A 80 -1.66 8.55 1.23
N MET A 81 -1.00 9.32 0.35
CA MET A 81 -1.62 10.39 -0.45
C MET A 81 -2.42 11.42 0.38
N ASN A 82 -2.00 11.65 1.63
CA ASN A 82 -2.68 12.50 2.62
C ASN A 82 -4.12 12.05 2.97
N ASN A 83 -4.45 10.76 2.76
CA ASN A 83 -5.76 10.21 3.14
C ASN A 83 -5.61 8.96 4.02
N PRO A 84 -5.18 9.14 5.29
CA PRO A 84 -4.91 8.03 6.21
C PRO A 84 -6.17 7.31 6.71
N LEU A 85 -7.36 7.90 6.54
CA LEU A 85 -8.62 7.25 6.92
C LEU A 85 -9.06 6.19 5.91
N LYS A 86 -8.64 6.34 4.65
CA LYS A 86 -9.04 5.46 3.56
C LYS A 86 -8.00 4.39 3.26
N TYR A 87 -6.72 4.69 3.40
CA TYR A 87 -5.69 3.71 3.12
C TYR A 87 -4.63 3.62 4.20
N THR A 88 -3.94 2.47 4.19
CA THR A 88 -2.90 2.10 5.13
C THR A 88 -1.70 1.57 4.36
N ASP A 89 -0.49 1.85 4.84
CA ASP A 89 0.77 1.33 4.29
C ASP A 89 1.32 0.21 5.19
N PRO A 90 1.28 -1.07 4.76
CA PRO A 90 1.76 -2.20 5.56
C PRO A 90 3.29 -2.31 5.60
N ASP A 91 3.97 -1.93 4.51
CA ASP A 91 5.41 -2.17 4.34
C ASP A 91 6.23 -0.87 4.45
N GLY A 92 5.56 0.28 4.48
CA GLY A 92 6.16 1.60 4.56
C GLY A 92 6.61 2.18 3.22
N TYR A 93 6.25 1.56 2.09
CA TYR A 93 6.58 2.04 0.74
C TYR A 93 5.39 2.11 -0.22
N ARG A 94 4.32 1.35 0.05
CA ARG A 94 3.19 1.19 -0.87
C ARG A 94 1.89 1.10 -0.11
N SER A 95 0.98 2.02 -0.43
CA SER A 95 -0.40 1.91 0.07
C SER A 95 -1.05 0.62 -0.43
N LEU A 96 -1.86 -0.01 0.42
CA LEU A 96 -2.60 -1.24 0.11
C LEU A 96 -3.41 -1.15 -1.19
N ALA A 97 -3.98 0.01 -1.49
CA ALA A 97 -4.70 0.25 -2.73
C ALA A 97 -3.83 0.14 -3.98
N LEU A 98 -2.56 0.55 -3.90
CA LEU A 98 -1.63 0.46 -5.02
C LEU A 98 -1.20 -0.99 -5.27
N ILE A 99 -0.98 -1.76 -4.20
CA ILE A 99 -0.66 -3.20 -4.28
C ILE A 99 -1.82 -3.95 -4.97
N ALA A 100 -3.05 -3.71 -4.52
CA ALA A 100 -4.25 -4.31 -5.14
C ALA A 100 -4.42 -3.91 -6.62
N ALA A 101 -4.12 -2.66 -6.97
CA ALA A 101 -4.18 -2.19 -8.36
C ALA A 101 -3.10 -2.82 -9.26
N THR A 102 -1.90 -3.08 -8.73
CA THR A 102 -0.84 -3.76 -9.49
C THR A 102 -1.14 -5.24 -9.72
N ILE A 103 -1.68 -5.94 -8.72
CA ILE A 103 -2.05 -7.36 -8.84
C ILE A 103 -3.16 -7.54 -9.88
N THR A 104 -4.21 -6.71 -9.81
CA THR A 104 -5.34 -6.77 -10.76
C THR A 104 -4.90 -6.49 -12.19
N LYS A 105 -4.07 -5.45 -12.43
CA LYS A 105 -3.51 -5.20 -13.78
C LYS A 105 -2.67 -6.37 -14.29
N ALA A 106 -1.82 -6.96 -13.46
CA ALA A 106 -0.99 -8.09 -13.85
C ALA A 106 -1.84 -9.31 -14.23
N ILE A 107 -2.89 -9.62 -13.46
CA ILE A 107 -3.79 -10.74 -13.77
C ILE A 107 -4.51 -10.49 -15.10
N VAL A 108 -5.10 -9.31 -15.30
CA VAL A 108 -5.85 -9.00 -16.54
C VAL A 108 -4.96 -9.13 -17.78
N VAL A 109 -3.73 -8.60 -17.74
CA VAL A 109 -2.80 -8.68 -18.88
C VAL A 109 -2.42 -10.14 -19.20
N ASN A 110 -2.12 -10.94 -18.17
CA ASN A 110 -1.81 -12.35 -18.37
C ASN A 110 -3.00 -13.14 -18.93
N VAL A 111 -4.21 -12.87 -18.43
CA VAL A 111 -5.44 -13.51 -18.89
C VAL A 111 -5.73 -13.14 -20.35
N THR A 112 -5.61 -11.86 -20.74
CA THR A 112 -5.79 -11.45 -22.14
C THR A 112 -4.74 -12.07 -23.08
N ASN A 113 -3.49 -12.23 -22.62
CA ASN A 113 -2.44 -12.85 -23.42
C ASN A 113 -2.72 -14.34 -23.67
N ILE A 114 -3.30 -15.06 -22.70
CA ILE A 114 -3.71 -16.46 -22.85
C ILE A 114 -4.87 -16.60 -23.86
N PHE A 115 -5.84 -15.68 -23.83
CA PHE A 115 -6.96 -15.73 -24.78
C PHE A 115 -6.54 -15.36 -26.21
N VAL A 116 -5.61 -14.42 -26.39
CA VAL A 116 -5.05 -14.08 -27.70
C VAL A 116 -4.20 -15.23 -28.25
N SER A 117 -3.37 -15.87 -27.42
CA SER A 117 -2.56 -17.01 -27.88
C SER A 117 -3.41 -18.22 -28.31
N ASN A 118 -4.51 -18.49 -27.61
CA ASN A 118 -5.42 -19.59 -27.94
C ASN A 118 -6.37 -19.25 -29.11
N GLY A 119 -6.75 -17.98 -29.28
CA GLY A 119 -7.57 -17.50 -30.39
C GLY A 119 -6.83 -17.41 -31.73
N ASP A 120 -5.54 -17.01 -31.69
CA ASP A 120 -4.70 -16.94 -32.89
C ASP A 120 -4.27 -18.32 -33.41
N CYS A 121 -4.19 -19.34 -32.54
CA CYS A 121 -3.97 -20.73 -32.98
C CYS A 121 -5.13 -21.23 -33.87
N LEU A 122 -6.38 -21.06 -33.45
CA LEU A 122 -7.54 -21.48 -34.25
C LEU A 122 -7.66 -20.74 -35.59
N ARG A 123 -7.32 -19.45 -35.62
CA ARG A 123 -7.39 -18.64 -36.86
C ARG A 123 -6.26 -18.97 -37.84
N ARG A 124 -5.05 -19.28 -37.37
CA ARG A 124 -3.94 -19.74 -38.21
C ARG A 124 -4.16 -21.15 -38.75
N ASP A 125 -4.71 -22.07 -37.96
CA ASP A 125 -5.01 -23.44 -38.39
C ASP A 125 -6.12 -23.50 -39.46
N LEU A 126 -7.18 -22.69 -39.31
CA LEU A 126 -8.25 -22.57 -40.29
C LEU A 126 -7.78 -21.93 -41.61
N LEU A 127 -6.94 -20.89 -41.56
CA LEU A 127 -6.35 -20.26 -42.75
C LEU A 127 -5.39 -21.21 -43.49
N CYS A 128 -4.59 -22.00 -42.76
CA CYS A 128 -3.73 -23.03 -43.35
C CYS A 128 -4.52 -24.15 -44.03
N ASN A 129 -5.67 -24.57 -43.48
CA ASN A 129 -6.50 -25.62 -44.09
C ASN A 129 -7.31 -25.13 -45.31
N LEU A 130 -7.78 -23.88 -45.33
CA LEU A 130 -8.42 -23.27 -46.51
C LEU A 130 -7.45 -23.09 -47.68
N HIS A 131 -6.18 -22.76 -47.41
CA HIS A 131 -5.17 -22.64 -48.46
C HIS A 131 -4.79 -24.01 -49.07
N ARG A 132 -4.94 -25.11 -48.32
CA ARG A 132 -4.64 -26.49 -48.77
C ARG A 132 -5.74 -27.10 -49.64
N ASN A 133 -7.00 -26.73 -49.41
CA ASN A 133 -8.15 -27.19 -50.22
C ASN A 133 -8.35 -26.43 -51.54
N ARG A 134 -7.56 -25.37 -51.81
CA ARG A 134 -7.59 -24.62 -53.08
C ARG A 134 -6.55 -25.11 -54.10
N GLN A 135 -5.73 -26.09 -53.73
CA GLN A 135 -4.62 -26.64 -54.54
C GLN A 135 -4.80 -28.13 -54.85
N ARG A 136 -6.04 -28.64 -54.77
CA ARG A 136 -6.45 -29.96 -55.26
C ARG A 136 -7.58 -29.80 -56.26
#